data_AF-A0A9E4NP52-F1
#
_entry.id   AF-A0A9E4NP52-F1
#
_cell.length_a   1.000
_cell.length_b   1.000
_cell.length_c   1.000
_cell.angle_alpha   90.00
_cell.angle_beta   90.00
_cell.angle_gamma   90.00
#
_symmetry.space_group_name_H-M   'P 1'
#
loop_
_entity.id
_entity.type
_entity.pdbx_description
1 polymer ?
#
loop_
_entity_poly.entity_id
_entity_poly.type
_entity_poly.pdbx_seq_one_letter_code
_entity_poly.pdbx_strand_id
1 'polypeptide(L)' 'DGNCGSCAIQVTYLDDKAPMGYHLEEKEKQVLRELGKISKDELEQLIVDDLPSKWRLACQFIPRDEDIVVEYEAV' A
#
# COMPACT_ATOMS: atom_id res chain seq x y z
N ASP A 1 -11.47 -7.00 9.79
CA ASP A 1 -10.32 -6.76 10.69
C ASP A 1 -9.00 -6.48 9.99
N GLY A 2 -8.76 -6.98 8.77
CA GLY A 2 -7.57 -6.57 8.00
C GLY A 2 -6.26 -7.25 8.42
N ASN A 3 -6.30 -8.30 9.23
CA ASN A 3 -5.10 -8.93 9.78
C ASN A 3 -4.58 -10.13 8.97
N CYS A 4 -5.33 -10.62 7.97
CA CYS A 4 -5.01 -11.86 7.25
C CYS A 4 -4.04 -11.67 6.08
N GLY A 5 -3.91 -10.46 5.54
CA GLY A 5 -3.02 -10.21 4.41
C GLY A 5 -3.46 -10.79 3.06
N SER A 6 -4.57 -11.54 3.00
CA SER A 6 -5.03 -12.22 1.79
C SER A 6 -5.48 -11.29 0.66
N CYS A 7 -5.70 -10.01 0.98
CA CYS A 7 -6.06 -8.97 0.01
C CYS A 7 -4.87 -8.03 -0.27
N ALA A 8 -3.63 -8.51 -0.10
CA ALA A 8 -2.45 -7.75 -0.48
C ALA A 8 -2.47 -7.50 -1.99
N ILE A 9 -2.40 -6.22 -2.34
CA ILE A 9 -2.41 -5.73 -3.72
C ILE A 9 -1.27 -4.76 -3.92
N GLN A 10 -0.76 -4.70 -5.15
CA GLN A 10 0.16 -3.66 -5.60
C GLN A 10 -0.64 -2.62 -6.39
N VAL A 11 -0.51 -1.36 -6.00
CA VAL A 11 -1.22 -0.23 -6.62
C VAL A 11 -0.21 0.64 -7.36
N THR A 12 -0.43 0.83 -8.65
CA THR A 12 0.36 1.72 -9.51
C THR A 12 -0.55 2.84 -10.01
N TYR A 13 -0.22 4.09 -9.69
CA TYR A 13 -0.95 5.26 -10.15
C TYR A 13 -0.53 5.60 -11.59
N LEU A 14 -1.51 5.83 -12.47
CA LEU A 14 -1.29 6.13 -13.88
C LEU A 14 -1.27 7.64 -14.18
N ASP A 15 -1.83 8.45 -13.29
CA ASP A 15 -1.89 9.90 -13.44
C ASP A 15 -0.53 10.57 -13.20
N ASP A 16 -0.26 11.65 -13.93
CA ASP A 16 0.92 12.54 -13.74
C ASP A 16 0.84 13.36 -12.44
N LYS A 17 -0.24 13.23 -11.68
CA LYS A 17 -0.40 13.90 -10.38
C LYS A 17 0.32 13.07 -9.32
N ALA A 18 1.11 13.76 -8.49
CA ALA A 18 1.68 13.13 -7.31
C ALA A 18 0.53 12.47 -6.51
N PRO A 19 0.60 11.15 -6.26
CA PRO A 19 -0.46 10.46 -5.55
C PRO A 19 -0.67 11.11 -4.19
N MET A 20 -1.93 11.26 -3.78
CA MET A 20 -2.22 11.92 -2.51
C MET A 20 -1.55 11.15 -1.36
N GLY A 21 -0.79 11.87 -0.52
CA GLY A 21 -0.13 11.30 0.65
C GLY A 21 -1.09 10.44 1.45
N TYR A 22 -0.73 9.17 1.60
CA TYR A 22 -1.61 8.17 2.21
C TYR A 22 -0.92 7.54 3.40
N HIS A 23 -1.47 7.79 4.58
CA HIS A 23 -0.94 7.22 5.81
C HIS A 23 -1.39 5.77 5.94
N LEU A 24 -0.45 4.83 5.96
CA LEU A 24 -0.72 3.45 6.34
C LEU A 24 -1.07 3.39 7.83
N GLU A 25 -2.11 2.63 8.18
CA GLU A 25 -2.37 2.29 9.57
C GLU A 25 -1.28 1.36 10.10
N GLU A 26 -0.94 1.45 11.40
CA GLU A 26 0.09 0.60 12.03
C GLU A 26 -0.16 -0.89 11.83
N LYS A 27 -1.43 -1.32 11.80
CA LYS A 27 -1.82 -2.71 11.54
C LYS A 27 -1.52 -3.13 10.10
N GLU A 28 -1.82 -2.26 9.13
CA GLU A 28 -1.54 -2.52 7.71
C GLU A 28 -0.02 -2.66 7.49
N LYS A 29 0.78 -1.78 8.12
CA LYS A 29 2.25 -1.86 8.09
C LYS A 29 2.75 -3.19 8.63
N GLN A 30 2.21 -3.65 9.76
CA GLN A 30 2.61 -4.92 10.37
C GLN A 30 2.33 -6.10 9.43
N VAL A 31 1.10 -6.19 8.90
CA VAL A 31 0.71 -7.28 8.00
C VAL A 31 1.56 -7.28 6.73
N LEU A 32 1.80 -6.13 6.11
CA LEU A 32 2.63 -6.03 4.91
C LEU A 32 4.10 -6.43 5.17
N ARG A 33 4.62 -6.15 6.38
CA ARG A 33 5.97 -6.62 6.79
C ARG A 33 6.00 -8.12 7.05
N GLU A 34 4.98 -8.68 7.69
CA GLU A 34 4.88 -10.12 7.96
C GLU A 34 4.78 -10.93 6.66
N LEU A 35 4.11 -10.37 5.63
CA LEU A 35 4.06 -10.93 4.28
C LEU A 35 5.36 -10.73 3.46
N GLY A 36 6.32 -9.95 3.97
CA GLY A 36 7.57 -9.64 3.27
C GLY A 36 7.39 -8.72 2.04
N LYS A 37 6.26 -8.01 1.93
CA LYS A 37 5.96 -7.10 0.81
C LYS A 37 6.58 -5.71 0.98
N ILE A 38 6.88 -5.31 2.22
CA ILE A 38 7.56 -4.06 2.54
C ILE A 38 8.62 -4.28 3.62
N SER A 39 9.80 -3.65 3.48
CA SER A 39 10.86 -3.70 4.49
C SER A 39 10.70 -2.58 5.54
N LYS A 40 11.45 -2.64 6.65
CA LYS A 40 11.44 -1.54 7.64
C LYS A 40 11.92 -0.24 7.02
N ASP A 41 13.04 -0.36 6.31
CA ASP A 41 13.79 0.78 5.79
C ASP A 41 12.99 1.45 4.68
N GLU A 42 12.33 0.67 3.82
CA GLU A 42 11.41 1.18 2.81
C GLU A 42 10.23 1.92 3.45
N LEU A 43 9.68 1.40 4.55
CA LEU A 43 8.58 2.04 5.25
C LEU A 43 9.00 3.37 5.91
N GLU A 44 10.21 3.42 6.47
CA GLU A 44 10.79 4.65 7.01
C GLU A 44 11.08 5.68 5.91
N GLN A 45 11.59 5.25 4.75
CA GLN A 45 11.78 6.12 3.58
C GLN A 45 10.47 6.69 3.07
N LEU A 46 9.42 5.86 2.94
CA LEU A 46 8.09 6.33 2.51
C LEU A 46 7.49 7.38 3.47
N ILE A 47 7.73 7.25 4.78
CA ILE A 47 7.32 8.25 5.77
C ILE A 47 8.12 9.55 5.60
N VAL A 48 9.42 9.47 5.34
CA VAL A 48 10.31 10.63 5.16
C VAL A 48 10.00 11.37 3.86
N ASP A 49 9.78 10.63 2.77
CA ASP A 49 9.54 11.17 1.43
C ASP A 49 8.07 11.54 1.19
N ASP A 50 7.19 11.28 2.16
CA ASP A 50 5.73 11.45 2.05
C ASP A 50 5.14 10.77 0.80
N LEU A 51 5.65 9.57 0.49
CA LEU A 51 5.25 8.78 -0.68
C LEU A 51 4.33 7.63 -0.26
N PRO A 52 3.32 7.29 -1.07
CA PRO A 52 2.46 6.15 -0.79
C PRO A 52 3.24 4.83 -0.98
N SER A 53 2.92 3.84 -0.15
CA SER A 53 3.43 2.49 -0.38
C SER A 53 2.83 1.88 -1.64
N LYS A 54 3.67 1.17 -2.40
CA LYS A 54 3.22 0.39 -3.57
C LYS A 54 2.31 -0.76 -3.17
N TRP A 55 2.56 -1.38 -2.03
CA TRP A 55 1.77 -2.48 -1.49
C TRP A 55 0.74 -1.97 -0.50
N ARG A 56 -0.51 -2.45 -0.64
CA ARG A 56 -1.66 -2.08 0.19
C ARG A 56 -2.51 -3.31 0.47
N LEU A 57 -3.32 -3.25 1.53
CA LEU A 57 -4.42 -4.18 1.72
C LEU A 57 -5.67 -3.62 1.03
N ALA A 58 -6.23 -4.36 0.06
CA ALA A 58 -7.39 -3.91 -0.71
C ALA A 58 -8.60 -3.59 0.20
N CYS A 59 -8.75 -4.30 1.32
CA CYS A 59 -9.82 -4.02 2.29
C CYS A 59 -9.66 -2.71 3.08
N GLN A 60 -8.45 -2.13 3.11
CA GLN A 60 -8.12 -0.85 3.77
C GLN A 60 -7.87 0.28 2.75
N PHE A 61 -7.87 -0.04 1.45
CA PHE A 61 -7.66 0.91 0.38
C PHE A 61 -8.97 1.64 0.07
N ILE A 62 -8.95 2.97 0.05
CA ILE A 62 -10.10 3.81 -0.31
C ILE A 62 -9.83 4.40 -1.70
N PRO A 63 -10.55 3.95 -2.74
CA PRO A 63 -10.41 4.51 -4.08
C PRO A 63 -10.76 6.00 -4.11
N ARG A 64 -9.97 6.79 -4.83
CA ARG A 64 -10.25 8.19 -5.14
C ARG A 64 -10.44 8.35 -6.66
N ASP A 65 -10.68 9.57 -7.10
CA ASP A 65 -10.77 9.94 -8.52
C ASP A 65 -9.36 9.98 -9.14
N GLU A 66 -8.71 8.82 -9.18
CA GLU A 66 -7.35 8.57 -9.65
C GLU A 66 -7.35 7.30 -10.51
N ASP A 67 -6.72 7.35 -11.68
CA ASP A 67 -6.54 6.16 -12.51
C ASP A 67 -5.42 5.27 -11.94
N ILE A 68 -5.76 4.03 -11.58
CA ILE A 68 -4.83 3.08 -10.96
C ILE A 68 -4.85 1.72 -11.64
N VAL A 69 -3.70 1.05 -11.64
CA VAL A 69 -3.55 -0.37 -11.95
C VAL A 69 -3.39 -1.12 -10.63
N VAL A 70 -4.20 -2.16 -10.45
CA VAL A 70 -4.16 -3.03 -9.28
C VAL A 70 -3.69 -4.41 -9.71
N GLU A 71 -2.56 -4.84 -9.17
CA GLU A 71 -1.99 -6.18 -9.37
C GLU A 71 -2.14 -6.98 -8.08
N TYR A 72 -2.51 -8.25 -8.20
CA TYR A 72 -2.65 -9.15 -7.07
C TYR A 72 -2.06 -10.52 -7.41
N GLU A 73 -1.38 -11.12 -6.44
CA GLU A 73 -0.90 -12.49 -6.57
C GLU A 73 -1.99 -13.40 -6.00
N ALA A 74 -2.79 -13.98 -6.89
CA ALA A 74 -3.70 -15.05 -6.51
C ALA A 74 -2.88 -16.27 -6.09
N VAL A 75 -2.93 -16.62 -4.80
CA VAL A 75 -2.37 -17.87 -4.28
C VAL A 75 -3.38 -19.00 -4.45
#